data_AF-A0A6G1R6A3-F1
#
_entry.id   AF-A0A6G1R6A3-F1
#
_cell.length_a   1.000
_cell.length_b   1.000
_cell.length_c   1.000
_cell.angle_alpha   90.00
_cell.angle_beta   90.00
_cell.angle_gamma   90.00
#
_symmetry.space_group_name_H-M   'P 1'
#
loop_
_entity.id
_entity.type
_entity.pdbx_description
1 polymer ?
#
loop_
_entity_poly.entity_id
_entity_poly.type
_entity_poly.pdbx_seq_one_letter_code
_entity_poly.pdbx_strand_id
1 'polypeptide(L)'
;SSHKTASSEDLKKINQNLADRCDQLDAALNEASARIKALENKNNMLEKQVADWRERFCAVSNTSKALQERIEEMRTNNKEKDNTISRLKSRLRDLEEAFEKAYKLSDNKNTRLKEENKMFQNLLGEYESLGKEHERVKDTLNATENKLLDANAQISDLKRTISKLEAQLKQVEHENTLKLRHITEGRLRNSCANKLAAPDVSRRKWLIPGAEYSIFTGQPLEVQESPKDNRLEETYIPSRHHSPPEKD
;
A
#
# COMPACT_ATOMS: atom_id res chain seq x y z
N SER A 1 -59.19 -129.46 72.98
CA SER A 1 -58.00 -129.41 72.12
C SER A 1 -58.14 -128.42 70.95
N SER A 2 -59.31 -128.31 70.27
CA SER A 2 -59.52 -127.45 69.08
C SER A 2 -59.42 -125.93 69.26
N HIS A 3 -59.70 -125.35 70.42
CA HIS A 3 -59.60 -123.89 70.58
C HIS A 3 -58.16 -123.36 70.59
N LYS A 4 -57.17 -124.19 70.98
CA LYS A 4 -55.75 -123.83 70.93
C LYS A 4 -55.18 -123.85 69.52
N THR A 5 -55.73 -124.68 68.62
CA THR A 5 -55.25 -124.80 67.24
C THR A 5 -55.77 -123.66 66.36
N ALA A 6 -57.04 -123.26 66.52
CA ALA A 6 -57.61 -122.11 65.80
C ALA A 6 -56.95 -120.77 66.17
N SER A 7 -56.70 -120.53 67.48
CA SER A 7 -55.98 -119.35 67.96
C SER A 7 -54.52 -119.29 67.47
N SER A 8 -53.89 -120.45 67.26
CA SER A 8 -52.53 -120.54 66.71
C SER A 8 -52.49 -120.19 65.22
N GLU A 9 -53.51 -120.59 64.45
CA GLU A 9 -53.62 -120.25 63.03
C GLU A 9 -53.92 -118.77 62.77
N ASP A 10 -54.76 -118.14 63.59
CA ASP A 10 -55.04 -116.70 63.49
C ASP A 10 -53.81 -115.85 63.81
N LEU A 11 -53.03 -116.22 64.83
CA LEU A 11 -51.76 -115.57 65.13
C LEU A 11 -50.74 -115.71 63.99
N LYS A 12 -50.71 -116.87 63.31
CA LYS A 12 -49.86 -117.06 62.11
C LYS A 12 -50.29 -116.14 60.97
N LYS A 13 -51.58 -115.97 60.72
CA LYS A 13 -52.09 -115.03 59.70
C LYS A 13 -51.74 -113.59 60.01
N ILE A 14 -51.89 -113.17 61.27
CA ILE A 14 -51.53 -111.81 61.71
C ILE A 14 -50.02 -111.59 61.54
N ASN A 15 -49.18 -112.54 61.94
CA ASN A 15 -47.73 -112.44 61.73
C ASN A 15 -47.35 -112.40 60.24
N GLN A 16 -48.01 -113.19 59.39
CA GLN A 16 -47.77 -113.14 57.95
C GLN A 16 -48.17 -111.77 57.38
N ASN A 17 -49.34 -111.24 57.76
CA ASN A 17 -49.79 -109.92 57.30
C ASN A 17 -48.85 -108.80 57.77
N LEU A 18 -48.35 -108.88 59.00
CA LEU A 18 -47.34 -107.96 59.53
C LEU A 18 -46.03 -108.06 58.74
N ALA A 19 -45.58 -109.27 58.41
CA ALA A 19 -44.39 -109.49 57.59
C ALA A 19 -44.55 -108.88 56.18
N ASP A 20 -45.65 -109.21 55.48
CA ASP A 20 -45.94 -108.67 54.14
C ASP A 20 -46.01 -107.13 54.15
N ARG A 21 -46.56 -106.55 55.23
CA ARG A 21 -46.65 -105.10 55.41
C ARG A 21 -45.29 -104.47 55.70
N CYS A 22 -44.42 -105.12 56.48
CA CYS A 22 -43.03 -104.69 56.66
C CYS A 22 -42.30 -104.69 55.30
N ASP A 23 -42.45 -105.74 54.51
CA ASP A 23 -41.83 -105.83 53.18
C ASP A 23 -42.32 -104.71 52.23
N GLN A 24 -43.62 -104.40 52.25
CA GLN A 24 -44.19 -103.29 51.48
C GLN A 24 -43.66 -101.93 51.95
N LEU A 25 -43.53 -101.72 53.27
CA LEU A 25 -42.98 -100.48 53.82
C LEU A 25 -41.50 -100.32 53.47
N ASP A 26 -40.71 -101.39 53.54
CA ASP A 26 -39.30 -101.38 53.15
C ASP A 26 -39.14 -101.11 51.65
N ALA A 27 -39.98 -101.69 50.79
CA ALA A 27 -39.99 -101.39 49.36
C ALA A 27 -40.33 -99.92 49.09
N ALA A 28 -41.36 -99.38 49.75
CA ALA A 28 -41.76 -97.98 49.61
C ALA A 28 -40.66 -97.01 50.13
N LEU A 29 -39.99 -97.36 51.24
CA LEU A 29 -38.88 -96.59 51.79
C LEU A 29 -37.68 -96.56 50.85
N ASN A 30 -37.34 -97.71 50.25
CA ASN A 30 -36.27 -97.82 49.26
C ASN A 30 -36.58 -97.00 48.00
N GLU A 31 -37.83 -97.06 47.50
CA GLU A 31 -38.25 -96.27 46.35
C GLU A 31 -38.25 -94.76 46.65
N ALA A 32 -38.76 -94.35 47.81
CA ALA A 32 -38.70 -92.95 48.25
C ALA A 32 -37.26 -92.46 48.36
N SER A 33 -36.36 -93.28 48.93
CA SER A 33 -34.93 -92.98 49.04
C SER A 33 -34.26 -92.84 47.66
N ALA A 34 -34.62 -93.70 46.70
CA ALA A 34 -34.13 -93.59 45.33
C ALA A 34 -34.61 -92.31 44.63
N ARG A 35 -35.89 -91.94 44.83
CA ARG A 35 -36.45 -90.68 44.31
C ARG A 35 -35.77 -89.46 44.93
N ILE A 36 -35.50 -89.46 46.23
CA ILE A 36 -34.76 -88.38 46.91
C ILE A 36 -33.38 -88.22 46.29
N LYS A 37 -32.61 -89.30 46.15
CA LYS A 37 -31.27 -89.25 45.52
C LYS A 37 -31.33 -88.72 44.08
N ALA A 38 -32.33 -89.12 43.30
CA ALA A 38 -32.52 -88.62 41.94
C ALA A 38 -32.81 -87.10 41.91
N LEU A 39 -33.64 -86.62 42.84
CA LEU A 39 -33.95 -85.20 42.98
C LEU A 39 -32.74 -84.39 43.46
N GLU A 40 -31.98 -84.88 44.43
CA GLU A 40 -30.73 -84.26 44.90
C GLU A 40 -29.72 -84.12 43.76
N ASN A 41 -29.51 -85.19 42.98
CA ASN A 41 -28.63 -85.15 41.81
C ASN A 41 -29.09 -84.14 40.76
N LYS A 42 -30.41 -84.06 40.51
CA LYS A 42 -30.98 -83.09 39.58
C LYS A 42 -30.82 -81.66 40.11
N ASN A 43 -31.04 -81.44 41.40
CA ASN A 43 -30.88 -80.12 42.01
C ASN A 43 -29.42 -79.66 41.95
N ASN A 44 -28.46 -80.53 42.29
CA ASN A 44 -27.03 -80.26 42.16
C ASN A 44 -26.62 -79.91 40.71
N MET A 45 -27.21 -80.58 39.72
CA MET A 45 -26.98 -80.26 38.31
C MET A 45 -27.54 -78.89 37.93
N LEU A 46 -28.76 -78.56 38.37
CA LEU A 46 -29.38 -77.26 38.12
C LEU A 46 -28.62 -76.12 38.80
N GLU A 47 -28.14 -76.30 40.02
CA GLU A 47 -27.32 -75.32 40.73
C GLU A 47 -26.02 -75.00 39.96
N LYS A 48 -25.34 -76.03 39.44
CA LYS A 48 -24.15 -75.86 38.59
C LYS A 48 -24.48 -75.08 37.31
N GLN A 49 -25.59 -75.40 36.64
CA GLN A 49 -26.01 -74.66 35.45
C GLN A 49 -26.30 -73.20 35.79
N VAL A 50 -27.03 -72.92 36.87
CA VAL A 50 -27.33 -71.56 37.30
C VAL A 50 -26.06 -70.77 37.58
N ALA A 51 -25.05 -71.39 38.19
CA ALA A 51 -23.75 -70.75 38.42
C ALA A 51 -23.04 -70.38 37.10
N ASP A 52 -22.95 -71.31 36.14
CA ASP A 52 -22.38 -71.09 34.81
C ASP A 52 -23.13 -69.99 34.04
N TRP A 53 -24.47 -69.99 34.08
CA TRP A 53 -25.28 -68.92 33.47
C TRP A 53 -25.01 -67.55 34.10
N ARG A 54 -24.85 -67.47 35.43
CA ARG A 54 -24.49 -66.21 36.10
C ARG A 54 -23.13 -65.71 35.67
N GLU A 55 -22.12 -66.59 35.59
CA GLU A 55 -20.78 -66.22 35.14
C GLU A 55 -20.79 -65.71 33.70
N ARG A 56 -21.47 -66.43 32.79
CA ARG A 56 -21.63 -65.99 31.39
C ARG A 56 -22.35 -64.65 31.29
N PHE A 57 -23.40 -64.46 32.06
CA PHE A 57 -24.12 -63.18 32.09
C PHE A 57 -23.23 -62.05 32.58
N CYS A 58 -22.43 -62.26 33.64
CA CYS A 58 -21.47 -61.28 34.12
C CYS A 58 -20.41 -60.96 33.06
N ALA A 59 -19.88 -61.96 32.37
CA ALA A 59 -18.91 -61.77 31.28
C ALA A 59 -19.51 -60.94 30.13
N VAL A 60 -20.71 -61.28 29.67
CA VAL A 60 -21.43 -60.54 28.62
C VAL A 60 -21.80 -59.12 29.08
N SER A 61 -22.18 -58.93 30.34
CA SER A 61 -22.46 -57.61 30.90
C SER A 61 -21.21 -56.72 30.91
N ASN A 62 -20.05 -57.28 31.29
CA ASN A 62 -18.78 -56.56 31.29
C ASN A 62 -18.32 -56.20 29.87
N THR A 63 -18.44 -57.11 28.91
CA THR A 63 -18.10 -56.80 27.51
C THR A 63 -19.05 -55.76 26.92
N SER A 64 -20.34 -55.80 27.26
CA SER A 64 -21.31 -54.78 26.85
C SER A 64 -20.95 -53.40 27.41
N LYS A 65 -20.54 -53.30 28.68
CA LYS A 65 -20.06 -52.03 29.27
C LYS A 65 -18.82 -51.49 28.56
N ALA A 66 -17.82 -52.33 28.34
CA ALA A 66 -16.59 -51.93 27.65
C ALA A 66 -16.87 -51.44 26.21
N LEU A 67 -17.80 -52.10 25.50
CA LEU A 67 -18.23 -51.65 24.17
C LEU A 67 -18.98 -50.32 24.23
N GLN A 68 -19.83 -50.11 25.24
CA GLN A 68 -20.53 -48.84 25.42
C GLN A 68 -19.53 -47.69 25.67
N GLU A 69 -18.56 -47.89 26.56
CA GLU A 69 -17.50 -46.91 26.84
C GLU A 69 -16.72 -46.55 25.57
N ARG A 70 -16.34 -47.56 24.77
CA ARG A 70 -15.65 -47.34 23.49
C ARG A 70 -16.49 -46.55 22.50
N ILE A 71 -17.81 -46.77 22.47
CA ILE A 71 -18.71 -45.98 21.61
C ILE A 71 -18.73 -44.52 22.07
N GLU A 72 -18.82 -44.25 23.38
CA GLU A 72 -18.79 -42.87 23.88
C GLU A 72 -17.46 -42.18 23.62
N GLU A 73 -16.33 -42.87 23.80
CA GLU A 73 -15.01 -42.36 23.45
C GLU A 73 -14.90 -42.02 21.95
N MET A 74 -15.43 -42.90 21.08
CA MET A 74 -15.48 -42.63 19.65
C MET A 74 -16.36 -41.41 19.31
N ARG A 75 -17.48 -41.20 20.03
CA ARG A 75 -18.33 -40.01 19.86
C ARG A 75 -17.63 -38.73 20.29
N THR A 76 -16.93 -38.73 21.42
CA THR A 76 -16.21 -37.54 21.90
C THR A 76 -15.03 -37.20 20.97
N ASN A 77 -14.27 -38.21 20.53
CA ASN A 77 -13.20 -38.05 19.54
C ASN A 77 -13.73 -37.50 18.21
N ASN A 78 -14.87 -38.02 17.72
CA ASN A 78 -15.47 -37.51 16.48
C ASN A 78 -15.87 -36.03 16.61
N LYS A 79 -16.45 -35.64 17.75
CA LYS A 79 -16.79 -34.23 18.02
C LYS A 79 -15.54 -33.33 18.04
N GLU A 80 -14.43 -33.80 18.59
CA GLU A 80 -13.15 -33.06 18.59
C GLU A 80 -12.58 -32.91 17.16
N LYS A 81 -12.68 -33.96 16.34
CA LYS A 81 -12.32 -33.90 14.92
C LYS A 81 -13.20 -32.90 14.16
N ASP A 82 -14.51 -32.90 14.38
CA ASP A 82 -15.44 -31.94 13.75
C ASP A 82 -15.11 -30.49 14.14
N ASN A 83 -14.76 -30.25 15.40
CA ASN A 83 -14.30 -28.94 15.87
C ASN A 83 -13.00 -28.52 15.17
N THR A 84 -12.05 -29.45 15.03
CA THR A 84 -10.78 -29.20 14.32
C THR A 84 -11.01 -28.92 12.85
N ILE A 85 -11.87 -29.68 12.18
CA ILE A 85 -12.29 -29.45 10.79
C ILE A 85 -12.91 -28.05 10.65
N SER A 86 -13.78 -27.65 11.58
CA SER A 86 -14.42 -26.33 11.55
C SER A 86 -13.41 -25.20 11.68
N ARG A 87 -12.43 -25.33 12.58
CA ARG A 87 -11.34 -24.37 12.74
C ARG A 87 -10.45 -24.28 11.50
N LEU A 88 -10.09 -25.43 10.92
CA LEU A 88 -9.30 -25.48 9.68
C LEU A 88 -10.04 -24.84 8.50
N LYS A 89 -11.34 -25.12 8.36
CA LYS A 89 -12.19 -24.48 7.33
C LYS A 89 -12.24 -22.95 7.50
N SER A 90 -12.32 -22.44 8.72
CA SER A 90 -12.29 -20.99 8.96
C SER A 90 -10.96 -20.39 8.52
N ARG A 91 -9.84 -20.97 8.97
CA ARG A 91 -8.50 -20.50 8.60
C ARG A 91 -8.26 -20.52 7.09
N LEU A 92 -8.80 -21.53 6.39
CA LEU A 92 -8.70 -21.63 4.95
C LEU A 92 -9.41 -20.45 4.27
N ARG A 93 -10.63 -20.10 4.71
CA ARG A 93 -11.35 -18.92 4.19
C ARG A 93 -10.59 -17.61 4.47
N ASP A 94 -10.04 -17.46 5.68
CA ASP A 94 -9.28 -16.26 6.04
C ASP A 94 -8.04 -16.09 5.13
N LEU A 95 -7.37 -17.21 4.80
CA LEU A 95 -6.25 -17.23 3.86
C LEU A 95 -6.68 -16.91 2.42
N GLU A 96 -7.79 -17.49 1.94
CA GLU A 96 -8.35 -17.17 0.63
C GLU A 96 -8.67 -15.67 0.50
N GLU A 97 -9.28 -15.08 1.53
CA GLU A 97 -9.57 -13.65 1.57
C GLU A 97 -8.29 -12.80 1.58
N ALA A 98 -7.27 -13.21 2.33
CA ALA A 98 -5.97 -12.53 2.35
C ALA A 98 -5.28 -12.58 0.98
N PHE A 99 -5.32 -13.71 0.28
CA PHE A 99 -4.80 -13.82 -1.08
C PHE A 99 -5.53 -12.92 -2.06
N GLU A 100 -6.87 -12.93 -2.03
CA GLU A 100 -7.68 -12.07 -2.89
C GLU A 100 -7.38 -10.58 -2.67
N LYS A 101 -7.20 -10.17 -1.40
CA LYS A 101 -6.77 -8.80 -1.06
C LYS A 101 -5.37 -8.48 -1.59
N ALA A 102 -4.42 -9.40 -1.46
CA ALA A 102 -3.07 -9.22 -1.95
C ALA A 102 -3.02 -9.11 -3.49
N TYR A 103 -3.80 -9.92 -4.21
CA TYR A 103 -3.93 -9.82 -5.67
C TYR A 103 -4.48 -8.47 -6.10
N LYS A 104 -5.59 -8.02 -5.48
CA LYS A 104 -6.17 -6.69 -5.76
C LYS A 104 -5.18 -5.56 -5.49
N LEU A 105 -4.44 -5.62 -4.38
CA LEU A 105 -3.42 -4.62 -4.06
C LEU A 105 -2.28 -4.62 -5.10
N SER A 106 -1.84 -5.79 -5.53
CA SER A 106 -0.82 -5.94 -6.57
C SER A 106 -1.28 -5.35 -7.90
N ASP A 107 -2.51 -5.64 -8.32
CA ASP A 107 -3.08 -5.08 -9.55
C ASP A 107 -3.21 -3.56 -9.48
N ASN A 108 -3.68 -3.01 -8.36
CA ASN A 108 -3.72 -1.57 -8.13
C ASN A 108 -2.32 -0.92 -8.16
N LYS A 109 -1.31 -1.60 -7.63
CA LYS A 109 0.08 -1.13 -7.71
C LYS A 109 0.57 -1.13 -9.16
N ASN A 110 0.23 -2.16 -9.93
CA ASN A 110 0.59 -2.26 -11.35
C ASN A 110 -0.11 -1.17 -12.20
N THR A 111 -1.39 -0.88 -11.94
CA THR A 111 -2.10 0.21 -12.62
C THR A 111 -1.48 1.56 -12.29
N ARG A 112 -1.16 1.81 -11.02
CA ARG A 112 -0.46 3.05 -10.59
C ARG A 112 0.90 3.20 -11.26
N LEU A 113 1.69 2.12 -11.29
CA LEU A 113 3.01 2.11 -11.93
C LEU A 113 2.92 2.38 -13.44
N LYS A 114 1.90 1.85 -14.12
CA LYS A 114 1.66 2.15 -15.54
C LYS A 114 1.37 3.63 -15.77
N GLU A 115 0.57 4.25 -14.91
CA GLU A 115 0.27 5.68 -15.00
C GLU A 115 1.50 6.54 -14.68
N GLU A 116 2.26 6.20 -13.63
CA GLU A 116 3.53 6.86 -13.30
C GLU A 116 4.53 6.77 -14.48
N ASN A 117 4.68 5.60 -15.09
CA ASN A 117 5.53 5.43 -16.28
C ASN A 117 5.05 6.28 -17.45
N LYS A 118 3.74 6.38 -17.69
CA LYS A 118 3.18 7.24 -18.73
C LYS A 118 3.49 8.71 -18.47
N MET A 119 3.37 9.17 -17.22
CA MET A 119 3.75 10.53 -16.84
C MET A 119 5.24 10.79 -17.08
N PHE A 120 6.12 9.84 -16.77
CA PHE A 120 7.55 9.98 -17.07
C PHE A 120 7.85 10.03 -18.57
N GLN A 121 7.16 9.23 -19.39
CA GLN A 121 7.31 9.30 -20.85
C GLN A 121 6.87 10.66 -21.41
N ASN A 122 5.77 11.20 -20.92
CA ASN A 122 5.31 12.54 -21.30
C ASN A 122 6.35 13.60 -20.92
N LEU A 123 6.85 13.55 -19.68
CA LEU A 123 7.85 14.50 -19.18
C LEU A 123 9.15 14.42 -20.00
N LEU A 124 9.60 13.22 -20.37
CA LEU A 124 10.76 13.05 -21.24
C LEU A 124 10.54 13.73 -22.60
N GLY A 125 9.34 13.58 -23.18
CA GLY A 125 8.98 14.26 -24.43
C GLY A 125 8.96 15.79 -24.31
N GLU A 126 8.54 16.34 -23.15
CA GLU A 126 8.62 17.77 -22.86
C GLU A 126 10.08 18.24 -22.78
N TYR A 127 10.95 17.50 -22.09
CA TYR A 127 12.39 17.82 -22.02
C TYR A 127 13.07 17.77 -23.40
N GLU A 128 12.75 16.78 -24.23
CA GLU A 128 13.26 16.72 -25.61
C GLU A 128 12.80 17.92 -26.45
N SER A 129 11.53 18.32 -26.30
CA SER A 129 10.96 19.48 -27.00
C SER A 129 11.62 20.79 -26.54
N LEU A 130 11.84 20.92 -25.24
CA LEU A 130 12.55 22.05 -24.65
C LEU A 130 14.02 22.10 -25.11
N GLY A 131 14.70 20.96 -25.20
CA GLY A 131 16.05 20.88 -25.74
C GLY A 131 16.14 21.33 -27.20
N LYS A 132 15.14 20.98 -28.02
CA LYS A 132 15.03 21.48 -29.41
C LYS A 132 14.80 22.98 -29.46
N GLU A 133 13.99 23.55 -28.56
CA GLU A 133 13.80 25.01 -28.48
C GLU A 133 15.08 25.71 -28.04
N HIS A 134 15.81 25.15 -27.07
CA HIS A 134 17.10 25.69 -26.65
C HIS A 134 18.10 25.77 -27.81
N GLU A 135 18.25 24.72 -28.62
CA GLU A 135 19.13 24.78 -29.79
C GLU A 135 18.65 25.81 -30.83
N ARG A 136 17.34 25.94 -31.09
CA ARG A 136 16.80 26.99 -31.98
C ARG A 136 17.13 28.40 -31.49
N VAL A 137 16.98 28.65 -30.18
CA VAL A 137 17.32 29.94 -29.57
C VAL A 137 18.81 30.23 -29.68
N LYS A 138 19.66 29.22 -29.42
CA LYS A 138 21.12 29.32 -29.55
C LYS A 138 21.56 29.62 -30.98
N ASP A 139 20.97 28.96 -31.98
CA ASP A 139 21.24 29.24 -33.40
C ASP A 139 20.86 30.68 -33.76
N THR A 140 19.71 31.14 -33.28
CA THR A 140 19.24 32.52 -33.47
C THR A 140 20.20 33.52 -32.82
N LEU A 141 20.64 33.25 -31.59
CA LEU A 141 21.60 34.08 -30.87
C LEU A 141 22.92 34.20 -31.65
N ASN A 142 23.50 33.07 -32.07
CA ASN A 142 24.72 33.04 -32.88
C ASN A 142 24.56 33.85 -34.17
N ALA A 143 23.42 33.72 -34.85
CA ALA A 143 23.14 34.49 -36.07
C ALA A 143 23.06 36.01 -35.78
N THR A 144 22.48 36.41 -34.66
CA THR A 144 22.42 37.83 -34.26
C THR A 144 23.78 38.37 -33.81
N GLU A 145 24.59 37.57 -33.12
CA GLU A 145 25.95 37.92 -32.71
C GLU A 145 26.86 38.15 -33.92
N ASN A 146 26.80 37.26 -34.93
CA ASN A 146 27.54 37.44 -36.17
C ASN A 146 27.15 38.74 -36.91
N LYS A 147 25.84 39.03 -37.00
CA LYS A 147 25.37 40.31 -37.58
C LYS A 147 25.87 41.53 -36.81
N LEU A 148 25.98 41.43 -35.49
CA LEU A 148 26.52 42.50 -34.65
C LEU A 148 28.02 42.70 -34.90
N LEU A 149 28.79 41.62 -35.05
CA LEU A 149 30.20 41.69 -35.44
C LEU A 149 30.37 42.36 -36.81
N ASP A 150 29.56 41.97 -37.80
CA ASP A 150 29.57 42.58 -39.13
C ASP A 150 29.23 44.08 -39.09
N ALA A 151 28.18 44.46 -38.34
CA ALA A 151 27.80 45.86 -38.17
C ALA A 151 28.90 46.68 -37.48
N ASN A 152 29.58 46.11 -36.47
CA ASN A 152 30.71 46.76 -35.81
C ASN A 152 31.92 46.95 -36.74
N ALA A 153 32.17 45.98 -37.63
CA ALA A 153 33.19 46.13 -38.67
C ALA A 153 32.84 47.27 -39.63
N GLN A 154 31.60 47.34 -40.11
CA GLN A 154 31.12 48.44 -40.97
C GLN A 154 31.23 49.79 -40.27
N ILE A 155 30.85 49.89 -38.98
CA ILE A 155 31.00 51.11 -38.18
C ILE A 155 32.47 51.54 -38.12
N SER A 156 33.38 50.60 -37.93
CA SER A 156 34.81 50.90 -37.86
C SER A 156 35.36 51.42 -39.20
N ASP A 157 34.91 50.84 -40.31
CA ASP A 157 35.24 51.33 -41.65
C ASP A 157 34.67 52.73 -41.93
N LEU A 158 33.42 52.98 -41.54
CA LEU A 158 32.80 54.30 -41.65
C LEU A 158 33.52 55.35 -40.79
N LYS A 159 33.94 55.00 -39.58
CA LYS A 159 34.77 55.88 -38.75
C LYS A 159 36.08 56.24 -39.45
N ARG A 160 36.74 55.26 -40.07
CA ARG A 160 37.98 55.48 -40.85
C ARG A 160 37.76 56.37 -42.07
N THR A 161 36.66 56.20 -42.81
CA THR A 161 36.35 57.06 -43.96
C THR A 161 36.01 58.48 -43.51
N ILE A 162 35.28 58.65 -42.41
CA ILE A 162 35.02 59.96 -41.80
C ILE A 162 36.33 60.65 -41.44
N SER A 163 37.24 59.99 -40.71
CA SER A 163 38.54 60.59 -40.37
C SER A 163 39.35 61.00 -41.61
N LYS A 164 39.27 60.22 -42.70
CA LYS A 164 39.92 60.56 -43.98
C LYS A 164 39.28 61.79 -44.62
N LEU A 165 37.95 61.87 -44.66
CA LEU A 165 37.23 63.03 -45.19
C LEU A 165 37.48 64.28 -44.36
N GLU A 166 37.50 64.17 -43.03
CA GLU A 166 37.86 65.28 -42.12
C GLU A 166 39.27 65.82 -42.40
N ALA A 167 40.24 64.94 -42.65
CA ALA A 167 41.60 65.34 -43.02
C ALA A 167 41.64 66.03 -44.40
N GLN A 168 40.91 65.49 -45.39
CA GLN A 168 40.78 66.12 -46.71
C GLN A 168 40.11 67.49 -46.65
N LEU A 169 39.06 67.62 -45.84
CA LEU A 169 38.36 68.89 -45.63
C LEU A 169 39.32 69.93 -45.05
N LYS A 170 40.06 69.58 -43.99
CA LYS A 170 41.11 70.45 -43.41
C LYS A 170 42.18 70.85 -44.44
N GLN A 171 42.58 69.93 -45.32
CA GLN A 171 43.53 70.24 -46.39
C GLN A 171 42.96 71.27 -47.38
N VAL A 172 41.74 71.05 -47.89
CA VAL A 172 41.09 71.96 -48.84
C VAL A 172 40.85 73.33 -48.22
N GLU A 173 40.45 73.40 -46.95
CA GLU A 173 40.32 74.65 -46.21
C GLU A 173 41.67 75.40 -46.15
N HIS A 174 42.77 74.70 -45.91
CA HIS A 174 44.11 75.29 -45.92
C HIS A 174 44.49 75.81 -47.31
N GLU A 175 44.28 75.02 -48.37
CA GLU A 175 44.52 75.43 -49.76
C GLU A 175 43.67 76.63 -50.17
N ASN A 176 42.39 76.66 -49.79
CA ASN A 176 41.48 77.77 -50.08
C ASN A 176 41.91 79.04 -49.34
N THR A 177 42.34 78.91 -48.09
CA THR A 177 42.91 80.03 -47.31
C THR A 177 44.20 80.57 -47.95
N LEU A 178 45.05 79.72 -48.52
CA LEU A 178 46.23 80.13 -49.27
C LEU A 178 45.87 80.83 -50.59
N LYS A 179 44.92 80.28 -51.36
CA LYS A 179 44.42 80.90 -52.60
C LYS A 179 43.76 82.25 -52.33
N LEU A 180 42.95 82.35 -51.28
CA LEU A 180 42.31 83.62 -50.89
C LEU A 180 43.37 84.64 -50.52
N ARG A 181 44.43 84.26 -49.80
CA ARG A 181 45.59 85.13 -49.56
C ARG A 181 46.25 85.58 -50.87
N HIS A 182 46.51 84.68 -51.81
CA HIS A 182 47.08 85.05 -53.12
C HIS A 182 46.17 85.94 -53.98
N ILE A 183 44.85 85.73 -53.95
CA ILE A 183 43.88 86.61 -54.63
C ILE A 183 43.84 87.98 -53.96
N THR A 184 43.92 88.01 -52.62
CA THR A 184 43.94 89.27 -51.86
C THR A 184 45.25 90.03 -52.11
N GLU A 185 46.39 89.34 -52.18
CA GLU A 185 47.70 89.90 -52.59
C GLU A 185 47.69 90.38 -54.05
N GLY A 186 47.02 89.66 -54.95
CA GLY A 186 46.84 90.06 -56.36
C GLY A 186 45.85 91.22 -56.56
N ARG A 187 44.88 91.40 -55.65
CA ARG A 187 43.88 92.48 -55.67
C ARG A 187 44.30 93.71 -54.86
N LEU A 188 45.36 93.62 -54.05
CA LEU A 188 45.94 94.73 -53.29
C LEU A 188 46.85 95.66 -54.12
N ARG A 189 47.05 95.39 -55.42
CA ARG A 189 47.52 96.39 -56.40
C ARG A 189 46.36 96.84 -57.29
N ASN A 190 45.25 97.28 -56.70
CA ASN A 190 44.34 98.29 -57.24
C ASN A 190 43.25 98.68 -56.22
N SER A 191 43.47 99.87 -55.65
CA SER A 191 42.51 100.81 -55.06
C SER A 191 41.94 100.57 -53.66
N CYS A 192 41.93 101.70 -52.95
CA CYS A 192 41.66 101.95 -51.54
C CYS A 192 40.16 102.11 -51.21
N ALA A 193 39.88 101.95 -49.91
CA ALA A 193 38.91 102.69 -49.08
C ALA A 193 37.40 102.55 -49.37
N ASN A 194 36.63 101.95 -48.45
CA ASN A 194 35.91 102.68 -47.39
C ASN A 194 34.96 101.78 -46.58
N LYS A 195 34.64 102.27 -45.37
CA LYS A 195 33.80 101.70 -44.31
C LYS A 195 32.31 101.57 -44.72
N LEU A 196 31.56 100.68 -44.06
CA LEU A 196 30.43 101.01 -43.16
C LEU A 196 29.60 99.79 -42.68
N ALA A 197 29.16 99.91 -41.43
CA ALA A 197 27.88 99.50 -40.81
C ALA A 197 27.50 98.00 -40.61
N ALA A 198 27.20 97.68 -39.35
CA ALA A 198 26.48 96.49 -38.86
C ALA A 198 24.98 96.53 -39.27
N PRO A 199 24.23 95.42 -39.14
CA PRO A 199 23.46 95.25 -37.90
C PRO A 199 23.25 93.80 -37.38
N ASP A 200 22.75 93.79 -36.14
CA ASP A 200 22.12 92.77 -35.29
C ASP A 200 21.02 91.91 -35.94
N VAL A 201 20.97 90.60 -35.64
CA VAL A 201 19.70 89.86 -35.36
C VAL A 201 19.92 88.60 -34.49
N SER A 202 19.46 88.68 -33.23
CA SER A 202 18.60 87.72 -32.49
C SER A 202 18.59 86.19 -32.76
N ARG A 203 18.84 85.46 -31.65
CA ARG A 203 18.07 84.32 -31.07
C ARG A 203 18.06 82.94 -31.78
N ARG A 204 18.53 81.92 -31.05
CA ARG A 204 17.65 80.91 -30.40
C ARG A 204 18.35 80.11 -29.31
N LYS A 205 17.83 80.27 -28.10
CA LYS A 205 18.02 79.36 -26.98
C LYS A 205 17.32 78.05 -27.33
N TRP A 206 18.03 76.93 -27.35
CA TRP A 206 17.43 75.61 -27.22
C TRP A 206 17.59 75.15 -25.77
N LEU A 207 16.82 75.79 -24.89
CA LEU A 207 16.43 75.23 -23.61
C LEU A 207 14.91 75.17 -23.65
N ILE A 208 14.34 74.01 -23.37
CA ILE A 208 12.94 73.87 -23.00
C ILE A 208 12.92 73.83 -21.47
N PRO A 209 12.54 74.91 -20.78
CA PRO A 209 11.98 74.81 -19.43
C PRO A 209 10.57 74.20 -19.53
N GLY A 210 10.32 73.07 -18.86
CA GLY A 210 8.97 72.49 -18.71
C GLY A 210 8.67 71.21 -19.51
N ALA A 211 9.65 70.34 -19.78
CA ALA A 211 9.34 69.00 -20.28
C ALA A 211 8.94 68.08 -19.12
N GLU A 212 7.70 67.62 -19.12
CA GLU A 212 7.15 66.68 -18.13
C GLU A 212 7.63 65.23 -18.40
N TYR A 213 8.42 64.99 -19.46
CA TYR A 213 8.84 63.66 -19.95
C TYR A 213 10.30 63.66 -20.48
N SER A 214 10.99 62.53 -20.31
CA SER A 214 12.36 62.30 -20.82
C SER A 214 12.40 61.97 -22.32
N ILE A 215 13.28 62.63 -23.09
CA ILE A 215 13.43 62.44 -24.56
C ILE A 215 14.16 61.15 -24.98
N PHE A 216 14.71 60.38 -24.05
CA PHE A 216 15.34 59.08 -24.37
C PHE A 216 14.43 57.88 -24.12
N THR A 217 13.40 58.01 -23.27
CA THR A 217 12.55 56.88 -22.83
C THR A 217 11.04 57.16 -22.84
N GLY A 218 10.60 58.40 -22.97
CA GLY A 218 9.17 58.75 -23.07
C GLY A 218 8.37 58.67 -21.75
N GLN A 219 9.01 58.53 -20.59
CA GLN A 219 8.34 58.46 -19.28
C GLN A 219 8.35 59.81 -18.52
N PRO A 220 7.33 60.08 -17.67
CA PRO A 220 7.22 61.34 -16.96
C PRO A 220 8.22 61.48 -15.81
N LEU A 221 8.73 62.70 -15.58
CA LEU A 221 9.70 63.01 -14.53
C LEU A 221 8.97 63.43 -13.24
N GLU A 222 8.66 62.45 -12.39
CA GLU A 222 8.17 62.71 -11.03
C GLU A 222 9.29 63.27 -10.14
N VAL A 223 9.04 64.43 -9.53
CA VAL A 223 9.89 65.07 -8.52
C VAL A 223 9.09 65.24 -7.22
N GLN A 224 9.68 64.69 -6.14
CA GLN A 224 9.50 65.00 -4.71
C GLN A 224 8.19 64.52 -4.04
N GLU A 225 8.17 63.94 -2.83
CA GLU A 225 8.92 64.27 -1.60
C GLU A 225 9.21 63.05 -0.67
N SER A 226 10.23 63.22 0.16
CA SER A 226 10.80 62.37 1.23
C SER A 226 9.91 62.14 2.49
N PRO A 227 10.39 61.65 3.65
CA PRO A 227 11.17 60.43 3.99
C PRO A 227 10.56 59.71 5.23
N LYS A 228 10.46 58.38 5.31
CA LYS A 228 10.31 57.71 6.64
C LYS A 228 11.02 56.35 6.75
N ASP A 229 12.00 56.40 7.64
CA ASP A 229 12.65 55.37 8.42
C ASP A 229 11.63 54.41 9.09
N ASN A 230 11.91 53.10 9.14
CA ASN A 230 12.04 52.34 10.40
C ASN A 230 12.15 50.81 10.23
N ARG A 231 13.07 50.29 11.04
CA ARG A 231 13.40 48.91 11.41
C ARG A 231 12.28 48.14 12.13
N LEU A 232 12.38 46.80 12.04
CA LEU A 232 11.89 45.74 12.96
C LEU A 232 10.34 45.59 13.01
N GLU A 233 9.74 44.40 13.14
CA GLU A 233 10.02 43.33 14.10
C GLU A 233 9.30 42.03 13.69
N GLU A 234 9.86 40.89 14.11
CA GLU A 234 9.18 39.60 14.21
C GLU A 234 7.91 39.71 15.07
N THR A 235 6.92 38.84 14.87
CA THR A 235 6.53 37.76 15.82
C THR A 235 5.17 37.16 15.40
N TYR A 236 5.02 35.85 15.64
CA TYR A 236 3.82 35.17 16.17
C TYR A 236 3.20 34.06 15.28
N ILE A 237 3.63 32.81 15.54
CA ILE A 237 2.89 31.56 15.30
C ILE A 237 2.06 31.26 16.57
N PRO A 238 0.87 30.64 16.48
CA PRO A 238 0.76 29.30 17.10
C PRO A 238 -0.19 28.27 16.41
N SER A 239 0.32 27.02 16.28
CA SER A 239 -0.23 25.67 16.62
C SER A 239 -1.75 25.37 16.50
N ARG A 240 -2.30 24.21 16.11
CA ARG A 240 -2.06 22.75 16.34
C ARG A 240 -2.92 21.98 15.28
N HIS A 241 -2.84 20.68 14.95
CA HIS A 241 -2.80 19.41 15.72
C HIS A 241 -2.36 18.28 14.75
N HIS A 242 -1.31 17.51 15.02
CA HIS A 242 -1.27 16.18 15.68
C HIS A 242 -2.07 15.03 15.01
N SER A 243 -1.30 14.05 14.50
CA SER A 243 -1.67 12.73 13.97
C SER A 243 -2.17 11.74 15.05
N PRO A 244 -2.73 10.59 14.64
CA PRO A 244 -2.57 9.34 15.39
C PRO A 244 -2.08 8.13 14.53
N PRO A 245 -1.68 7.01 15.18
CA PRO A 245 -0.48 6.24 14.83
C PRO A 245 -0.72 4.89 14.13
N GLU A 246 0.37 4.35 13.60
CA GLU A 246 0.54 2.97 13.15
C GLU A 246 0.32 1.96 14.29
N LYS A 247 -0.29 0.82 13.95
CA LYS A 247 -0.35 -0.38 14.78
C LYS A 247 0.10 -1.59 13.96
N ASP A 248 0.94 -2.38 14.62
CA ASP A 248 1.36 -3.77 14.42
C ASP A 248 0.70 -4.58 13.28
#